data_AF-A0A8J6VU47-F1
#
_entry.id   AF-A0A8J6VU47-F1
#
_cell.length_a   1.000
_cell.length_b   1.000
_cell.length_c   1.000
_cell.angle_alpha   90.00
_cell.angle_beta   90.00
_cell.angle_gamma   90.00
#
_symmetry.space_group_name_H-M   'P 1'
#
loop_
_entity.id
_entity.type
_entity.pdbx_description
1 polymer ?
#
loop_
_entity_poly.entity_id
_entity_poly.type
_entity_poly.pdbx_seq_one_letter_code
_entity_poly.pdbx_strand_id
1 'polypeptide(L)'
;MPTLVHITDEKNSARIKESGIVLGKYRSVIYFMPVVQDHFISHQWLRELRRRGARVLVGVYFRLPSDELVWAGKYSSKHQRLPLGQAIRDFSALADPLGYEMFIERKIDAAEITKIRHLPQKIGWRYQPHAHRKPPCGCPACLDYGSYGSRKIREKYDSPSIPVPYEILKARIAESSQIDVLLDCLWALCNKRRTADPSFLEHLLTIEDAELQEVLARTLAHFRHEKTKRMLLGLCKHESAEVKTVATESLVQLYRQDAIAVLGPLVDDPAISIALADSSLEFL
;
A
#
# COMPACT_ATOMS: atom_id res chain seq x y z
N MET A 1 3.67 21.54 -41.34
CA MET A 1 4.18 20.71 -40.24
C MET A 1 3.53 21.14 -38.93
N PRO A 2 2.68 20.31 -38.32
CA PRO A 2 2.08 20.59 -37.01
C PRO A 2 3.14 20.76 -35.91
N THR A 3 2.83 21.56 -34.91
CA THR A 3 3.65 21.68 -33.69
C THR A 3 3.13 20.68 -32.65
N LEU A 4 4.04 19.89 -32.11
CA LEU A 4 3.78 18.82 -31.17
C LEU A 4 4.50 19.10 -29.85
N VAL A 5 4.03 18.47 -28.77
CA VAL A 5 4.68 18.55 -27.46
C VAL A 5 4.85 17.17 -26.85
N HIS A 6 6.09 16.88 -26.43
CA HIS A 6 6.45 15.77 -25.56
C HIS A 6 6.70 16.31 -24.16
N ILE A 7 6.25 15.60 -23.12
CA ILE A 7 6.43 16.03 -21.73
C ILE A 7 7.45 15.12 -21.05
N THR A 8 8.45 15.73 -20.42
CA THR A 8 9.53 15.02 -19.74
C THR A 8 10.00 15.76 -18.49
N ASP A 9 10.84 15.11 -17.69
CA ASP A 9 11.49 15.75 -16.54
C ASP A 9 12.60 16.70 -17.02
N GLU A 10 12.69 17.87 -16.40
CA GLU A 10 13.66 18.92 -16.70
C GLU A 10 15.09 18.41 -16.72
N LYS A 11 15.44 17.44 -15.86
CA LYS A 11 16.80 16.85 -15.82
C LYS A 11 17.24 16.25 -17.16
N ASN A 12 16.29 15.90 -18.04
CA ASN A 12 16.57 15.36 -19.37
C ASN A 12 16.77 16.46 -20.43
N SER A 13 16.48 17.73 -20.11
CA SER A 13 16.43 18.83 -21.09
C SER A 13 17.76 19.08 -21.80
N ALA A 14 18.89 19.05 -21.08
CA ALA A 14 20.23 19.25 -21.66
C ALA A 14 20.54 18.16 -22.71
N ARG A 15 20.41 16.90 -22.32
CA ARG A 15 20.60 15.75 -23.22
C ARG A 15 19.66 15.78 -24.43
N ILE A 16 18.41 16.21 -24.24
CA ILE A 16 17.44 16.31 -25.33
C ILE A 16 17.80 17.41 -26.32
N LYS A 17 18.34 18.54 -25.85
CA LYS A 17 18.83 19.61 -26.76
C LYS A 17 19.96 19.11 -27.65
N GLU A 18 20.83 18.25 -27.12
CA GLU A 18 22.01 17.75 -27.84
C GLU A 18 21.69 16.58 -28.79
N SER A 19 20.92 15.60 -28.31
CA SER A 19 20.74 14.31 -28.99
C SER A 19 19.32 14.05 -29.50
N GLY A 20 18.41 14.99 -29.27
CA GLY A 20 16.98 14.80 -29.53
C GLY A 20 16.30 13.94 -28.45
N ILE A 21 15.09 13.48 -28.73
CA ILE A 21 14.37 12.57 -27.84
C ILE A 21 14.67 11.14 -28.31
N VAL A 22 15.48 10.43 -27.53
CA VAL A 22 15.86 9.04 -27.80
C VAL A 22 14.90 8.07 -27.12
N LEU A 23 14.74 6.88 -27.71
CA LEU A 23 14.01 5.77 -27.09
C LEU A 23 14.72 5.34 -25.81
N GLY A 24 13.95 5.05 -24.76
CA GLY A 24 14.50 4.64 -23.47
C GLY A 24 14.66 3.12 -23.39
N LYS A 25 15.55 2.65 -22.49
CA LYS A 25 15.74 1.22 -22.21
C LYS A 25 14.44 0.46 -21.90
N TYR A 26 13.49 1.13 -21.26
CA TYR A 26 12.19 0.58 -20.85
C TYR A 26 10.99 1.17 -21.61
N ARG A 27 11.24 2.06 -22.58
CA ARG A 27 10.19 2.71 -23.38
C ARG A 27 10.61 2.74 -24.84
N SER A 28 9.98 1.88 -25.63
CA SER A 28 10.21 1.73 -27.07
C SER A 28 9.55 2.81 -27.93
N VAL A 29 8.81 3.76 -27.32
CA VAL A 29 8.05 4.78 -28.04
C VAL A 29 8.14 6.15 -27.39
N ILE A 30 7.92 7.19 -28.19
CA ILE A 30 7.85 8.57 -27.72
C ILE A 30 6.41 9.06 -27.83
N TYR A 31 5.80 9.36 -26.69
CA TYR A 31 4.46 9.94 -26.61
C TYR A 31 4.48 11.44 -26.82
N PHE A 32 3.50 11.98 -27.51
CA PHE A 32 3.33 13.41 -27.72
C PHE A 32 1.85 13.76 -27.97
N MET A 33 1.55 15.06 -27.94
CA MET A 33 0.25 15.61 -28.32
C MET A 33 0.42 16.76 -29.32
N PRO A 34 -0.58 17.02 -30.18
CA PRO A 34 -0.63 18.27 -30.91
C PRO A 34 -0.82 19.45 -29.96
N VAL A 35 -0.14 20.55 -30.26
CA VAL A 35 -0.36 21.81 -29.55
C VAL A 35 -1.65 22.44 -30.08
N VAL A 36 -2.65 22.52 -29.22
CA VAL A 36 -3.96 23.14 -29.48
C VAL A 36 -4.18 24.33 -28.55
N GLN A 37 -5.27 25.07 -28.78
CA GLN A 37 -5.60 26.26 -27.98
C GLN A 37 -5.79 25.92 -26.50
N ASP A 38 -6.39 24.77 -26.19
CA ASP A 38 -6.54 24.31 -24.82
C ASP A 38 -5.24 23.69 -24.30
N HIS A 39 -4.54 24.46 -23.44
CA HIS A 39 -3.31 24.03 -22.80
C HIS A 39 -3.48 22.74 -21.97
N PHE A 40 -4.65 22.51 -21.35
CA PHE A 40 -4.91 21.29 -20.58
C PHE A 40 -4.91 20.06 -21.47
N ILE A 41 -5.50 20.14 -22.66
CA ILE A 41 -5.55 19.01 -23.60
C ILE A 41 -4.16 18.67 -24.16
N SER A 42 -3.39 19.67 -24.58
CA SER A 42 -2.02 19.43 -25.07
C SER A 42 -1.07 18.89 -24.00
N HIS A 43 -1.35 19.17 -22.72
CA HIS A 43 -0.49 18.80 -21.59
C HIS A 43 -1.18 17.89 -20.57
N GLN A 44 -2.13 17.09 -21.03
CA GLN A 44 -3.07 16.36 -20.18
C GLN A 44 -2.42 15.33 -19.25
N TRP A 45 -1.19 14.89 -19.53
CA TRP A 45 -0.45 13.89 -18.74
C TRP A 45 0.43 14.45 -17.62
N LEU A 46 0.53 15.78 -17.45
CA LEU A 46 1.43 16.40 -16.48
C LEU A 46 1.32 15.80 -15.06
N ARG A 47 0.10 15.68 -14.53
CA ARG A 47 -0.14 15.15 -13.18
C ARG A 47 0.12 13.65 -13.07
N GLU A 48 -0.10 12.87 -14.11
CA GLU A 48 0.21 11.44 -14.12
C GLU A 48 1.72 11.20 -14.20
N LEU A 49 2.46 11.96 -15.00
CA LEU A 49 3.92 11.87 -15.06
C LEU A 49 4.57 12.23 -13.73
N ARG A 50 4.05 13.25 -13.03
CA ARG A 50 4.52 13.62 -11.69
C ARG A 50 4.24 12.53 -10.65
N ARG A 51 3.11 11.82 -10.74
CA ARG A 51 2.79 10.68 -9.86
C ARG A 51 3.83 9.57 -9.99
N ARG A 52 4.37 9.36 -11.19
CA ARG A 52 5.41 8.35 -11.48
C ARG A 52 6.83 8.83 -11.16
N GLY A 53 6.99 9.89 -10.38
CA GLY A 53 8.27 10.34 -9.83
C GLY A 53 8.96 11.48 -10.56
N ALA A 54 8.39 12.03 -11.64
CA ALA A 54 8.93 13.23 -12.27
C ALA A 54 8.73 14.47 -11.36
N ARG A 55 9.74 15.33 -11.23
CA ARG A 55 9.69 16.46 -10.28
C ARG A 55 9.29 17.77 -10.93
N VAL A 56 10.10 18.23 -11.87
CA VAL A 56 9.87 19.47 -12.63
C VAL A 56 9.68 19.09 -14.08
N LEU A 57 8.47 19.30 -14.59
CA LEU A 57 8.12 18.90 -15.96
C LEU A 57 8.34 20.04 -16.95
N VAL A 58 8.93 19.70 -18.09
CA VAL A 58 9.12 20.57 -19.25
C VAL A 58 8.41 19.99 -20.47
N GLY A 59 7.94 20.89 -21.34
CA GLY A 59 7.43 20.57 -22.66
C GLY A 59 8.54 20.73 -23.68
N VAL A 60 8.83 19.67 -24.40
CA VAL A 60 9.73 19.64 -25.56
C VAL A 60 8.86 19.76 -26.80
N TYR A 61 8.97 20.89 -27.47
CA TYR A 61 8.16 21.24 -28.63
C TYR A 61 8.94 20.94 -29.91
N PHE A 62 8.33 20.21 -30.84
CA PHE A 62 8.98 19.80 -32.08
C PHE A 62 7.96 19.81 -33.24
N ARG A 63 8.44 19.65 -34.46
CA ARG A 63 7.59 19.60 -35.66
C ARG A 63 7.88 18.35 -36.46
N LEU A 64 6.83 17.70 -36.94
CA LEU A 64 6.92 16.54 -37.82
C LEU A 64 6.17 16.78 -39.14
N PRO A 65 6.53 16.08 -40.23
CA PRO A 65 5.74 16.03 -41.45
C PRO A 65 4.34 15.46 -41.21
N SER A 66 3.34 15.94 -41.95
CA SER A 66 1.95 15.48 -41.78
C SER A 66 1.72 14.05 -42.29
N ASP A 67 2.62 13.54 -43.13
CA ASP A 67 2.64 12.20 -43.70
C ASP A 67 3.45 11.21 -42.86
N GLU A 68 4.14 11.65 -41.81
CA GLU A 68 4.84 10.78 -40.87
C GLU A 68 3.85 9.78 -40.24
N LEU A 69 4.20 8.49 -40.27
CA LEU A 69 3.38 7.44 -39.68
C LEU A 69 3.52 7.44 -38.16
N VAL A 70 2.38 7.57 -37.47
CA VAL A 70 2.30 7.58 -36.01
C VAL A 70 1.24 6.60 -35.55
N TRP A 71 1.36 6.17 -34.31
CA TRP A 71 0.30 5.45 -33.63
C TRP A 71 -0.60 6.44 -32.91
N ALA A 72 -1.92 6.29 -33.04
CA ALA A 72 -2.88 7.16 -32.40
C ALA A 72 -4.11 6.37 -31.90
N GLY A 73 -4.67 6.79 -30.78
CA GLY A 73 -5.83 6.14 -30.17
C GLY A 73 -6.20 6.72 -28.82
N LYS A 74 -7.30 6.23 -28.22
CA LYS A 74 -7.63 6.55 -26.82
C LYS A 74 -6.88 5.62 -25.87
N TYR A 75 -6.59 6.13 -24.68
CA TYR A 75 -6.09 5.40 -23.53
C TYR A 75 -6.92 4.13 -23.30
N SER A 76 -6.24 3.02 -23.05
CA SER A 76 -6.84 1.68 -22.91
C SER A 76 -7.62 1.18 -24.13
N SER A 77 -7.44 1.78 -25.31
CA SER A 77 -8.04 1.34 -26.56
C SER A 77 -6.98 0.90 -27.57
N LYS A 78 -7.42 0.19 -28.63
CA LYS A 78 -6.53 -0.20 -29.73
C LYS A 78 -6.04 1.05 -30.45
N HIS A 79 -4.72 1.17 -30.59
CA HIS A 79 -4.10 2.24 -31.38
C HIS A 79 -4.03 1.83 -32.85
N GLN A 80 -4.21 2.81 -33.73
CA GLN A 80 -4.10 2.64 -35.17
C GLN A 80 -2.83 3.34 -35.66
N ARG A 81 -2.19 2.77 -36.68
CA ARG A 81 -1.03 3.38 -37.36
C ARG A 81 -1.53 4.15 -38.57
N LEU A 82 -1.35 5.48 -38.57
CA LEU A 82 -1.84 6.36 -39.63
C LEU A 82 -0.97 7.62 -39.77
N PRO A 83 -1.08 8.37 -40.88
CA PRO A 83 -0.38 9.64 -41.04
C PRO A 83 -0.73 10.65 -39.93
N LEU A 84 0.26 11.38 -39.44
CA LEU A 84 0.11 12.37 -38.37
C LEU A 84 -1.00 13.40 -38.65
N GLY A 85 -1.07 13.89 -39.89
CA GLY A 85 -2.10 14.85 -40.30
C GLY A 85 -3.51 14.26 -40.19
N GLN A 86 -3.68 12.96 -40.46
CA GLN A 86 -4.95 12.28 -40.23
C GLN A 86 -5.22 12.14 -38.73
N ALA A 87 -4.22 11.76 -37.93
CA ALA A 87 -4.38 11.58 -36.49
C ALA A 87 -4.80 12.89 -35.80
N ILE A 88 -4.25 14.02 -36.24
CA ILE A 88 -4.63 15.35 -35.74
C ILE A 88 -6.06 15.72 -36.16
N ARG A 89 -6.46 15.41 -37.40
CA ARG A 89 -7.85 15.63 -37.84
C ARG A 89 -8.83 14.82 -37.01
N ASP A 90 -8.56 13.53 -36.81
CA ASP A 90 -9.40 12.64 -36.01
C ASP A 90 -9.50 13.14 -34.57
N PHE A 91 -8.36 13.51 -33.98
CA PHE A 91 -8.28 14.11 -32.66
C PHE A 91 -9.10 15.41 -32.53
N SER A 92 -9.00 16.32 -33.49
CA SER A 92 -9.74 17.58 -33.50
C SER A 92 -11.25 17.40 -33.73
N ALA A 93 -11.67 16.30 -34.34
CA ALA A 93 -13.07 15.97 -34.55
C ALA A 93 -13.73 15.31 -33.33
N LEU A 94 -12.95 14.90 -32.31
CA LEU A 94 -13.49 14.29 -31.10
C LEU A 94 -14.27 15.31 -30.28
N ALA A 95 -15.50 14.94 -29.88
CA ALA A 95 -16.25 15.69 -28.87
C ALA A 95 -15.52 15.75 -27.52
N ASP A 96 -14.74 14.71 -27.20
CA ASP A 96 -13.92 14.63 -26.00
C ASP A 96 -12.49 14.12 -26.34
N PRO A 97 -11.51 15.02 -26.42
CA PRO A 97 -10.12 14.69 -26.75
C PRO A 97 -9.31 14.15 -25.55
N LEU A 98 -9.90 14.07 -24.35
CA LEU A 98 -9.18 13.55 -23.19
C LEU A 98 -8.91 12.05 -23.32
N GLY A 99 -7.70 11.67 -22.92
CA GLY A 99 -7.18 10.33 -23.05
C GLY A 99 -6.67 9.97 -24.44
N TYR A 100 -6.74 10.87 -25.42
CA TYR A 100 -6.12 10.60 -26.71
C TYR A 100 -4.59 10.58 -26.57
N GLU A 101 -3.94 9.61 -27.21
CA GLU A 101 -2.50 9.40 -27.17
C GLU A 101 -1.98 9.30 -28.60
N MET A 102 -0.85 9.95 -28.87
CA MET A 102 -0.09 9.77 -30.08
C MET A 102 1.33 9.35 -29.70
N PHE A 103 1.91 8.41 -30.44
CA PHE A 103 3.30 8.03 -30.26
C PHE A 103 3.97 7.56 -31.54
N ILE A 104 5.29 7.60 -31.51
CA ILE A 104 6.15 7.17 -32.62
C ILE A 104 7.24 6.23 -32.10
N GLU A 105 7.69 5.31 -32.96
CA GLU A 105 8.65 4.23 -32.65
C GLU A 105 10.09 4.57 -33.06
N ARG A 106 10.33 5.78 -33.59
CA ARG A 106 11.68 6.28 -33.88
C ARG A 106 12.06 7.40 -32.90
N LYS A 107 13.36 7.70 -32.84
CA LYS A 107 13.83 8.92 -32.17
C LYS A 107 13.28 10.17 -32.85
N ILE A 108 13.18 11.26 -32.09
CA ILE A 108 12.99 12.61 -32.61
C ILE A 108 14.35 13.29 -32.60
N ASP A 109 14.83 13.75 -33.75
CA ASP A 109 16.14 14.36 -33.89
C ASP A 109 16.19 15.74 -33.24
N ALA A 110 17.38 16.15 -32.80
CA ALA A 110 17.60 17.47 -32.21
C ALA A 110 17.16 18.61 -33.14
N ALA A 111 17.33 18.43 -34.45
CA ALA A 111 16.91 19.40 -35.47
C ALA A 111 15.37 19.52 -35.61
N GLU A 112 14.60 18.50 -35.20
CA GLU A 112 13.14 18.55 -35.21
C GLU A 112 12.60 19.37 -34.01
N ILE A 113 13.42 19.57 -32.98
CA ILE A 113 13.07 20.30 -31.75
C ILE A 113 13.14 21.81 -32.00
N THR A 114 12.04 22.48 -31.69
CA THR A 114 11.89 23.93 -31.84
C THR A 114 12.19 24.70 -30.55
N LYS A 115 11.81 24.15 -29.39
CA LYS A 115 12.02 24.79 -28.07
C LYS A 115 11.72 23.82 -26.93
N ILE A 116 12.29 24.11 -25.75
CA ILE A 116 11.95 23.45 -24.48
C ILE A 116 11.46 24.53 -23.52
N ARG A 117 10.33 24.30 -22.84
CA ARG A 117 9.76 25.26 -21.88
C ARG A 117 9.28 24.59 -20.60
N HIS A 118 9.38 25.30 -19.49
CA HIS A 118 8.72 24.89 -18.25
C HIS A 118 7.21 24.88 -18.41
N LEU A 119 6.56 23.90 -17.78
CA LEU A 119 5.12 23.77 -17.79
C LEU A 119 4.52 24.13 -16.42
N PRO A 120 3.26 24.62 -16.38
CA PRO A 120 2.54 24.76 -15.12
C PRO A 120 2.32 23.39 -14.47
N GLN A 121 2.89 23.16 -13.29
CA GLN A 121 2.95 21.82 -12.66
C GLN A 121 1.60 21.34 -12.04
N LYS A 122 0.52 22.11 -12.21
CA LYS A 122 -0.81 21.84 -11.59
C LYS A 122 -1.86 21.29 -12.58
N ILE A 123 -1.51 21.20 -13.86
CA ILE A 123 -2.42 20.85 -14.97
C ILE A 123 -2.40 19.33 -15.22
N GLY A 124 -3.44 18.78 -15.85
CA GLY A 124 -3.55 17.37 -16.26
C GLY A 124 -4.46 16.51 -15.37
N TRP A 125 -4.84 15.34 -15.87
CA TRP A 125 -5.65 14.37 -15.12
C TRP A 125 -4.79 13.51 -14.17
N ARG A 126 -5.43 12.81 -13.22
CA ARG A 126 -4.79 11.80 -12.34
C ARG A 126 -5.46 10.45 -12.58
N TYR A 127 -4.68 9.37 -12.57
CA TYR A 127 -5.16 7.98 -12.75
C TYR A 127 -5.66 7.67 -14.16
N GLN A 128 -6.71 8.35 -14.63
CA GLN A 128 -7.28 8.18 -15.97
C GLN A 128 -8.01 9.47 -16.42
N PRO A 129 -8.29 9.62 -17.71
CA PRO A 129 -9.20 10.65 -18.22
C PRO A 129 -10.52 10.67 -17.43
N HIS A 130 -11.05 11.86 -17.13
CA HIS A 130 -12.31 12.05 -16.37
C HIS A 130 -12.34 11.46 -14.95
N ALA A 131 -11.17 11.22 -14.32
CA ALA A 131 -11.11 10.81 -12.92
C ALA A 131 -11.46 11.93 -11.92
N HIS A 132 -11.47 13.19 -12.38
CA HIS A 132 -11.88 14.30 -11.52
C HIS A 132 -13.31 14.11 -11.01
N ARG A 133 -13.53 14.40 -9.72
CA ARG A 133 -14.82 14.24 -9.00
C ARG A 133 -15.31 12.80 -8.84
N LYS A 134 -14.59 11.80 -9.34
CA LYS A 134 -14.82 10.39 -9.00
C LYS A 134 -13.96 10.01 -7.79
N PRO A 135 -14.47 9.20 -6.85
CA PRO A 135 -13.65 8.72 -5.74
C PRO A 135 -12.48 7.88 -6.31
N PRO A 136 -11.23 8.12 -5.89
CA PRO A 136 -10.08 7.33 -6.35
C PRO A 136 -10.22 5.89 -5.86
N CYS A 137 -9.89 4.90 -6.70
CA CYS A 137 -9.97 3.48 -6.35
C CYS A 137 -9.08 3.14 -5.14
N GLY A 138 -9.58 2.29 -4.23
CA GLY A 138 -8.91 1.86 -2.99
C GLY A 138 -7.79 0.82 -3.14
N CYS A 139 -7.64 0.19 -4.31
CA CYS A 139 -6.76 -0.98 -4.45
C CYS A 139 -5.26 -0.61 -4.48
N PRO A 140 -4.35 -1.55 -4.11
CA PRO A 140 -2.90 -1.32 -4.14
C PRO A 140 -2.33 -0.92 -5.50
N ALA A 141 -2.99 -1.29 -6.61
CA ALA A 141 -2.57 -0.91 -7.97
C ALA A 141 -2.89 0.55 -8.31
N CYS A 142 -3.96 1.11 -7.76
CA CYS A 142 -4.38 2.49 -7.99
C CYS A 142 -3.85 3.46 -6.92
N LEU A 143 -3.60 2.97 -5.70
CA LEU A 143 -3.05 3.71 -4.57
C LEU A 143 -1.71 3.13 -4.14
N ASP A 144 -0.63 3.70 -4.68
CA ASP A 144 0.72 3.38 -4.25
C ASP A 144 0.85 3.57 -2.72
N TYR A 145 1.50 2.62 -2.04
CA TYR A 145 1.80 2.73 -0.62
C TYR A 145 2.62 3.99 -0.33
N GLY A 146 2.25 4.73 0.73
CA GLY A 146 2.91 5.98 1.10
C GLY A 146 2.56 7.21 0.24
N SER A 147 1.77 7.07 -0.83
CA SER A 147 1.34 8.23 -1.62
C SER A 147 0.42 9.16 -0.80
N TYR A 148 0.47 10.46 -1.09
CA TYR A 148 -0.25 11.48 -0.31
C TYR A 148 -1.76 11.18 -0.23
N GLY A 149 -2.30 11.11 0.99
CA GLY A 149 -3.71 10.83 1.24
C GLY A 149 -4.12 9.36 1.01
N SER A 150 -3.20 8.47 0.63
CA SER A 150 -3.52 7.06 0.33
C SER A 150 -4.10 6.30 1.52
N ARG A 151 -3.62 6.59 2.74
CA ARG A 151 -4.17 6.04 3.99
C ARG A 151 -5.65 6.36 4.14
N LYS A 152 -6.00 7.65 4.05
CA LYS A 152 -7.38 8.15 4.17
C LYS A 152 -8.30 7.63 3.06
N ILE A 153 -7.77 7.33 1.89
CA ILE A 153 -8.54 6.73 0.79
C ILE A 153 -8.76 5.24 1.07
N ARG A 154 -7.73 4.48 1.47
CA ARG A 154 -7.88 3.06 1.86
C ARG A 154 -8.87 2.89 3.02
N GLU A 155 -8.77 3.72 4.05
CA GLU A 155 -9.71 3.76 5.19
C GLU A 155 -11.18 4.02 4.80
N LYS A 156 -11.47 4.43 3.55
CA LYS A 156 -12.86 4.56 3.05
C LYS A 156 -13.36 3.31 2.33
N TYR A 157 -12.47 2.48 1.80
CA TYR A 157 -12.82 1.25 1.06
C TYR A 157 -12.69 0.02 1.93
N ASP A 158 -11.63 -0.05 2.73
CA ASP A 158 -11.56 -0.95 3.85
C ASP A 158 -12.46 -0.33 4.91
N SER A 159 -13.67 -0.87 5.13
CA SER A 159 -14.37 -0.56 6.37
C SER A 159 -13.41 -0.95 7.49
N PRO A 160 -12.87 0.00 8.28
CA PRO A 160 -12.17 -0.41 9.47
C PRO A 160 -13.19 -1.19 10.27
N SER A 161 -12.91 -2.45 10.60
CA SER A 161 -13.64 -3.09 11.70
C SER A 161 -13.49 -2.12 12.86
N ILE A 162 -14.59 -1.48 13.25
CA ILE A 162 -14.58 -0.57 14.39
C ILE A 162 -14.04 -1.43 15.53
N PRO A 163 -12.86 -1.10 16.11
CA PRO A 163 -12.31 -1.93 17.16
C PRO A 163 -13.38 -2.07 18.24
N VAL A 164 -13.82 -3.30 18.49
CA VAL A 164 -14.90 -3.54 19.45
C VAL A 164 -14.45 -2.94 20.79
N PRO A 165 -15.23 -2.03 21.39
CA PRO A 165 -14.88 -1.41 22.66
C PRO A 165 -14.54 -2.45 23.73
N TYR A 166 -13.54 -2.15 24.56
CA TYR A 166 -13.04 -3.07 25.58
C TYR A 166 -14.14 -3.59 26.51
N GLU A 167 -15.07 -2.74 26.94
CA GLU A 167 -16.19 -3.13 27.80
C GLU A 167 -17.17 -4.08 27.10
N ILE A 168 -17.34 -3.96 25.77
CA ILE A 168 -18.17 -4.89 24.99
C ILE A 168 -17.47 -6.25 24.87
N LEU A 169 -16.16 -6.27 24.67
CA LEU A 169 -15.38 -7.52 24.66
C LEU A 169 -15.47 -8.24 26.01
N LYS A 170 -15.36 -7.50 27.12
CA LYS A 170 -15.53 -8.05 28.48
C LYS A 170 -16.92 -8.66 28.68
N ALA A 171 -17.97 -7.93 28.31
CA ALA A 171 -19.34 -8.41 28.43
C ALA A 171 -19.56 -9.69 27.61
N ARG A 172 -19.12 -9.70 26.34
CA ARG A 172 -19.22 -10.87 25.46
C ARG A 172 -18.48 -12.09 26.01
N ILE A 173 -17.28 -11.89 26.56
CA ILE A 173 -16.51 -12.97 27.19
C ILE A 173 -17.24 -13.51 28.42
N ALA A 174 -17.86 -12.64 29.23
CA ALA A 174 -18.60 -13.07 30.42
C ALA A 174 -19.92 -13.80 30.10
N GLU A 175 -20.54 -13.50 28.96
CA GLU A 175 -21.86 -14.03 28.58
C GLU A 175 -21.78 -15.25 27.64
N SER A 176 -20.68 -15.41 26.89
CA SER A 176 -20.54 -16.46 25.88
C SER A 176 -19.89 -17.73 26.44
N SER A 177 -20.39 -18.89 26.01
CA SER A 177 -19.74 -20.19 26.17
C SER A 177 -19.28 -20.79 24.82
N GLN A 178 -19.50 -20.08 23.71
CA GLN A 178 -19.09 -20.53 22.38
C GLN A 178 -17.62 -20.23 22.15
N ILE A 179 -16.83 -21.26 21.86
CA ILE A 179 -15.36 -21.18 21.70
C ILE A 179 -14.98 -20.17 20.63
N ASP A 180 -15.58 -20.22 19.43
CA ASP A 180 -15.28 -19.29 18.33
C ASP A 180 -15.45 -17.81 18.73
N VAL A 181 -16.53 -17.51 19.45
CA VAL A 181 -16.82 -16.15 19.94
C VAL A 181 -15.80 -15.70 20.97
N LEU A 182 -15.35 -16.61 21.84
CA LEU A 182 -14.32 -16.34 22.83
C LEU A 182 -12.97 -16.10 22.17
N LEU A 183 -12.58 -16.93 21.20
CA LEU A 183 -11.36 -16.77 20.40
C LEU A 183 -11.34 -15.43 19.68
N ASP A 184 -12.41 -15.05 18.99
CA ASP A 184 -12.55 -13.75 18.33
C ASP A 184 -12.33 -12.58 19.30
N CYS A 185 -12.92 -12.68 20.51
CA CYS A 185 -12.78 -11.65 21.52
C CYS A 185 -11.36 -11.56 22.08
N LEU A 186 -10.70 -12.70 22.32
CA LEU A 186 -9.32 -12.76 22.79
C LEU A 186 -8.34 -12.22 21.73
N TRP A 187 -8.51 -12.60 20.46
CA TRP A 187 -7.72 -12.04 19.35
C TRP A 187 -7.86 -10.53 19.24
N ALA A 188 -9.07 -9.99 19.43
CA ALA A 188 -9.28 -8.55 19.47
C ALA A 188 -8.53 -7.88 20.64
N LEU A 189 -8.40 -8.56 21.78
CA LEU A 189 -7.68 -8.06 22.95
C LEU A 189 -6.15 -8.05 22.75
N CYS A 190 -5.56 -9.00 22.03
CA CYS A 190 -4.10 -9.07 21.77
C CYS A 190 -3.50 -7.81 21.09
N ASN A 191 -4.32 -6.96 20.49
CA ASN A 191 -3.82 -5.79 19.73
C ASN A 191 -3.27 -4.63 20.58
N LYS A 192 -3.49 -4.61 21.90
CA LYS A 192 -3.09 -3.48 22.77
C LYS A 192 -2.62 -3.95 24.14
N ARG A 193 -1.55 -3.34 24.66
CA ARG A 193 -1.13 -3.56 26.06
C ARG A 193 -2.05 -2.83 27.04
N ARG A 194 -2.30 -3.42 28.21
CA ARG A 194 -3.22 -2.92 29.24
C ARG A 194 -2.64 -3.14 30.64
N THR A 195 -3.05 -2.31 31.59
CA THR A 195 -2.77 -2.45 33.04
C THR A 195 -4.02 -2.85 33.84
N ALA A 196 -5.17 -3.01 33.17
CA ALA A 196 -6.42 -3.36 33.80
C ALA A 196 -6.40 -4.77 34.41
N ASP A 197 -7.25 -5.01 35.40
CA ASP A 197 -7.43 -6.33 36.03
C ASP A 197 -7.99 -7.35 35.01
N PRO A 198 -7.28 -8.47 34.73
CA PRO A 198 -7.71 -9.52 33.81
C PRO A 198 -8.70 -10.52 34.42
N SER A 199 -9.23 -10.32 35.63
CA SER A 199 -10.09 -11.31 36.34
C SER A 199 -11.27 -11.84 35.54
N PHE A 200 -11.82 -11.03 34.63
CA PHE A 200 -12.93 -11.46 33.77
C PHE A 200 -12.55 -12.63 32.84
N LEU A 201 -11.26 -12.92 32.66
CA LEU A 201 -10.74 -14.05 31.91
C LEU A 201 -10.56 -15.32 32.76
N GLU A 202 -10.66 -15.25 34.10
CA GLU A 202 -10.33 -16.39 34.98
C GLU A 202 -11.21 -17.61 34.72
N HIS A 203 -12.49 -17.41 34.41
CA HIS A 203 -13.41 -18.52 34.12
C HIS A 203 -12.99 -19.31 32.87
N LEU A 204 -12.27 -18.69 31.93
CA LEU A 204 -11.79 -19.37 30.72
C LEU A 204 -10.78 -20.46 31.05
N LEU A 205 -10.03 -20.37 32.16
CA LEU A 205 -9.09 -21.42 32.60
C LEU A 205 -9.77 -22.76 32.92
N THR A 206 -11.09 -22.76 33.13
CA THR A 206 -11.87 -23.96 33.46
C THR A 206 -12.44 -24.66 32.23
N ILE A 207 -12.32 -24.04 31.05
CA ILE A 207 -12.82 -24.61 29.79
C ILE A 207 -11.73 -25.52 29.21
N GLU A 208 -12.03 -26.80 29.06
CA GLU A 208 -11.14 -27.82 28.50
C GLU A 208 -11.05 -27.69 26.96
N ASP A 209 -10.37 -26.65 26.49
CA ASP A 209 -10.09 -26.44 25.07
C ASP A 209 -8.67 -25.89 24.89
N ALA A 210 -7.78 -26.68 24.27
CA ALA A 210 -6.36 -26.34 24.18
C ALA A 210 -6.12 -25.06 23.36
N GLU A 211 -6.84 -24.89 22.24
CA GLU A 211 -6.70 -23.69 21.38
C GLU A 211 -7.10 -22.42 22.14
N LEU A 212 -8.21 -22.46 22.88
CA LEU A 212 -8.65 -21.36 23.73
C LEU A 212 -7.61 -21.05 24.82
N GLN A 213 -7.01 -22.06 25.46
CA GLN A 213 -5.98 -21.83 26.48
C GLN A 213 -4.69 -21.24 25.89
N GLU A 214 -4.29 -21.64 24.69
CA GLU A 214 -3.16 -21.03 23.98
C GLU A 214 -3.43 -19.55 23.67
N VAL A 215 -4.60 -19.23 23.09
CA VAL A 215 -4.97 -17.86 22.76
C VAL A 215 -5.15 -17.02 24.03
N LEU A 216 -5.64 -17.61 25.13
CA LEU A 216 -5.70 -16.98 26.44
C LEU A 216 -4.30 -16.64 26.96
N ALA A 217 -3.34 -17.57 26.89
CA ALA A 217 -1.95 -17.32 27.27
C ALA A 217 -1.36 -16.13 26.49
N ARG A 218 -1.52 -16.12 25.15
CA ARG A 218 -1.09 -14.99 24.30
C ARG A 218 -1.75 -13.68 24.73
N THR A 219 -3.05 -13.71 25.00
CA THR A 219 -3.81 -12.53 25.43
C THR A 219 -3.27 -11.97 26.74
N LEU A 220 -2.98 -12.83 27.70
CA LEU A 220 -2.44 -12.45 29.01
C LEU A 220 -1.07 -11.75 28.90
N ALA A 221 -0.26 -12.07 27.89
CA ALA A 221 1.01 -11.36 27.62
C ALA A 221 0.84 -9.86 27.35
N HIS A 222 -0.39 -9.39 27.10
CA HIS A 222 -0.74 -7.98 26.91
C HIS A 222 -1.32 -7.31 28.17
N PHE A 223 -1.47 -8.03 29.29
CA PHE A 223 -1.97 -7.50 30.56
C PHE A 223 -0.84 -7.41 31.59
N ARG A 224 -0.40 -6.19 31.90
CA ARG A 224 0.57 -5.94 32.97
C ARG A 224 -0.14 -5.83 34.31
N HIS A 225 -0.45 -6.98 34.91
CA HIS A 225 -1.15 -7.08 36.19
C HIS A 225 -0.64 -8.30 36.98
N GLU A 226 -0.72 -8.27 38.31
CA GLU A 226 -0.20 -9.36 39.15
C GLU A 226 -0.98 -10.68 38.94
N LYS A 227 -2.30 -10.59 38.72
CA LYS A 227 -3.13 -11.76 38.39
C LYS A 227 -2.71 -12.44 37.08
N THR A 228 -2.20 -11.68 36.11
CA THR A 228 -1.67 -12.24 34.86
C THR A 228 -0.59 -13.29 35.13
N LYS A 229 0.35 -12.98 36.03
CA LYS A 229 1.42 -13.91 36.42
C LYS A 229 0.85 -15.22 36.93
N ARG A 230 -0.14 -15.15 37.83
CA ARG A 230 -0.78 -16.32 38.44
C ARG A 230 -1.47 -17.20 37.38
N MET A 231 -2.22 -16.58 36.47
CA MET A 231 -2.93 -17.29 35.42
C MET A 231 -1.97 -17.97 34.44
N LEU A 232 -0.93 -17.28 33.99
CA LEU A 232 0.10 -17.85 33.12
C LEU A 232 0.86 -19.02 33.78
N LEU A 233 1.21 -18.90 35.07
CA LEU A 233 1.82 -20.02 35.81
C LEU A 233 0.88 -21.21 35.98
N GLY A 234 -0.44 -20.99 35.97
CA GLY A 234 -1.43 -22.06 35.89
C GLY A 234 -1.40 -22.77 34.54
N LEU A 235 -1.34 -22.00 33.45
CA LEU A 235 -1.26 -22.54 32.08
C LEU A 235 0.05 -23.29 31.80
N CYS A 236 1.16 -22.90 32.43
CA CYS A 236 2.41 -23.67 32.39
C CYS A 236 2.29 -25.09 32.99
N LYS A 237 1.21 -25.41 33.71
CA LYS A 237 0.94 -26.75 34.26
C LYS A 237 -0.08 -27.54 33.45
N HIS A 238 -0.57 -26.99 32.34
CA HIS A 238 -1.56 -27.63 31.47
C HIS A 238 -1.01 -28.93 30.85
N GLU A 239 -1.86 -29.88 30.45
CA GLU A 239 -1.38 -31.17 29.92
C GLU A 239 -0.76 -31.04 28.51
N SER A 240 -1.33 -30.18 27.66
CA SER A 240 -0.79 -29.89 26.32
C SER A 240 0.54 -29.15 26.38
N ALA A 241 1.52 -29.66 25.63
CA ALA A 241 2.85 -29.06 25.51
C ALA A 241 2.78 -27.68 24.83
N GLU A 242 1.89 -27.51 23.86
CA GLU A 242 1.67 -26.26 23.12
C GLU A 242 1.19 -25.14 24.06
N VAL A 243 0.22 -25.42 24.93
CA VAL A 243 -0.25 -24.47 25.95
C VAL A 243 0.88 -24.07 26.89
N LYS A 244 1.70 -25.03 27.35
CA LYS A 244 2.86 -24.74 28.21
C LYS A 244 3.88 -23.83 27.52
N THR A 245 4.19 -24.12 26.27
CA THR A 245 5.12 -23.33 25.43
C THR A 245 4.64 -21.89 25.31
N VAL A 246 3.39 -21.69 24.88
CA VAL A 246 2.83 -20.35 24.67
C VAL A 246 2.70 -19.56 25.98
N ALA A 247 2.34 -20.21 27.08
CA ALA A 247 2.33 -19.59 28.40
C ALA A 247 3.74 -19.15 28.86
N THR A 248 4.75 -19.95 28.54
CA THR A 248 6.16 -19.66 28.83
C THR A 248 6.66 -18.47 28.01
N GLU A 249 6.42 -18.47 26.69
CA GLU A 249 6.72 -17.34 25.80
C GLU A 249 6.06 -16.05 26.29
N SER A 250 4.80 -16.14 26.75
CA SER A 250 4.04 -15.02 27.29
C SER A 250 4.65 -14.45 28.58
N LEU A 251 5.19 -15.31 29.45
CA LEU A 251 5.95 -14.90 30.64
C LEU A 251 7.29 -14.26 30.26
N VAL A 252 8.01 -14.82 29.28
CA VAL A 252 9.26 -14.23 28.75
C VAL A 252 8.99 -12.85 28.13
N GLN A 253 7.88 -12.68 27.42
CA GLN A 253 7.48 -11.37 26.87
C GLN A 253 7.29 -10.32 27.97
N LEU A 254 6.69 -10.69 29.10
CA LEU A 254 6.37 -9.78 30.20
C LEU A 254 7.56 -9.48 31.12
N TYR A 255 8.34 -10.50 31.45
CA TYR A 255 9.37 -10.46 32.50
C TYR A 255 10.81 -10.55 31.95
N ARG A 256 10.98 -10.83 30.65
CA ARG A 256 12.29 -10.90 29.99
C ARG A 256 13.24 -11.82 30.76
N GLN A 257 14.37 -11.28 31.22
CA GLN A 257 15.41 -12.00 31.95
C GLN A 257 14.91 -12.54 33.31
N ASP A 258 13.88 -11.92 33.91
CA ASP A 258 13.30 -12.36 35.19
C ASP A 258 12.33 -13.55 35.02
N ALA A 259 12.04 -13.98 33.78
CA ALA A 259 11.08 -15.04 33.52
C ALA A 259 11.49 -16.39 34.14
N ILE A 260 12.79 -16.71 34.16
CA ILE A 260 13.31 -17.93 34.79
C ILE A 260 13.00 -17.92 36.29
N ALA A 261 13.23 -16.79 36.97
CA ALA A 261 12.91 -16.63 38.39
C ALA A 261 11.39 -16.71 38.65
N VAL A 262 10.58 -16.25 37.70
CA VAL A 262 9.11 -16.33 37.76
C VAL A 262 8.61 -17.78 37.60
N LEU A 263 9.20 -18.55 36.69
CA LEU A 263 8.83 -19.95 36.42
C LEU A 263 9.25 -20.90 37.55
N GLY A 264 10.38 -20.61 38.21
CA GLY A 264 10.87 -21.39 39.35
C GLY A 264 11.04 -22.88 38.99
N PRO A 265 10.39 -23.82 39.71
CA PRO A 265 10.56 -25.26 39.46
C PRO A 265 9.92 -25.74 38.15
N LEU A 266 9.10 -24.92 37.48
CA LEU A 266 8.48 -25.30 36.21
C LEU A 266 9.48 -25.33 35.05
N VAL A 267 10.67 -24.73 35.23
CA VAL A 267 11.72 -24.71 34.20
C VAL A 267 12.16 -26.13 33.80
N ASP A 268 12.05 -27.10 34.70
CA ASP A 268 12.45 -28.50 34.46
C ASP A 268 11.48 -29.27 33.53
N ASP A 269 10.31 -28.70 33.20
CA ASP A 269 9.41 -29.29 32.22
C ASP A 269 10.03 -29.20 30.80
N PRO A 270 10.07 -30.31 30.04
CA PRO A 270 10.70 -30.33 28.72
C PRO A 270 10.15 -29.27 27.75
N ALA A 271 8.84 -29.02 27.73
CA ALA A 271 8.24 -28.04 26.84
C ALA A 271 8.64 -26.61 27.23
N ILE A 272 8.70 -26.32 28.53
CA ILE A 272 9.09 -25.02 29.08
C ILE A 272 10.58 -24.75 28.83
N SER A 273 11.42 -25.76 29.05
CA SER A 273 12.86 -25.70 28.75
C SER A 273 13.14 -25.38 27.28
N ILE A 274 12.44 -26.04 26.35
CA ILE A 274 12.56 -25.79 24.91
C ILE A 274 12.13 -24.35 24.58
N ALA A 275 10.95 -23.93 25.08
CA ALA A 275 10.43 -22.58 24.84
C ALA A 275 11.37 -21.47 25.36
N LEU A 276 12.01 -21.68 26.51
CA LEU A 276 13.00 -20.75 27.07
C LEU A 276 14.27 -20.67 26.21
N ALA A 277 14.74 -21.81 25.69
CA ALA A 277 15.91 -21.86 24.81
C ALA A 277 15.65 -21.12 23.49
N ASP A 278 14.50 -21.36 22.87
CA ASP A 278 14.11 -20.70 21.61
C ASP A 278 13.90 -19.19 21.80
N SER A 279 13.27 -18.78 22.90
CA SER A 279 13.06 -17.36 23.22
C SER A 279 14.35 -16.61 23.56
N SER A 280 15.40 -17.31 23.98
CA SER A 280 16.70 -16.70 24.32
C SER A 280 17.51 -16.31 23.07
N LEU A 281 17.21 -16.90 21.91
CA LEU A 281 17.86 -16.58 20.62
C LEU A 281 17.33 -15.28 19.99
N GLU A 282 16.16 -14.78 20.39
CA GLU A 282 15.59 -13.53 19.86
C GLU A 282 16.11 -12.26 20.56
N PHE A 283 16.89 -12.39 21.64
CA PHE A 283 17.46 -11.25 22.39
C PHE A 283 18.98 -11.06 22.22
N LEU A 284 19.61 -11.81 21.29
CA LEU A 284 20.98 -11.62 20.80
C LEU A 284 20.97 -11.01 19.40
#